data_AF-A0A932VGU8-F1
#
_entry.id   AF-A0A932VGU8-F1
#
_cell.length_a   1.000
_cell.length_b   1.000
_cell.length_c   1.000
_cell.angle_alpha   90.00
_cell.angle_beta   90.00
_cell.angle_gamma   90.00
#
_symmetry.space_group_name_H-M   'P 1'
#
loop_
_entity.id
_entity.type
_entity.pdbx_description
1 polymer ?
#
loop_
_entity_poly.entity_id
_entity_poly.type
_entity_poly.pdbx_seq_one_letter_code
_entity_poly.pdbx_strand_id
1 'polypeptide(L)'
;MKRLLAFAALLGVVCLGGAALVVRLVPGAEAARAVWMSAWIAVVVQGVGFGFAWSLRKDHVMLGWGAGMMLRFVSLAIYALVVVRALGLSIAPALLSLAGFFFVTTLFEPILLKP
;
A
#
# COMPACT_ATOMS: atom_id res chain seq x y z
N MET A 1 13.48 -15.53 -3.26
CA MET A 1 12.17 -16.07 -2.84
C MET A 1 11.85 -15.77 -1.38
N LYS A 2 12.70 -16.13 -0.40
CA LYS A 2 12.44 -15.83 1.03
C LYS A 2 12.08 -14.36 1.33
N ARG A 3 12.81 -13.38 0.76
CA ARG A 3 12.52 -11.94 0.95
C ARG A 3 11.22 -11.48 0.28
N LEU A 4 10.85 -12.04 -0.86
CA LEU A 4 9.55 -11.78 -1.52
C LEU A 4 8.38 -12.29 -0.67
N LEU A 5 8.51 -13.50 -0.12
CA LEU A 5 7.52 -14.07 0.80
C LEU A 5 7.43 -13.25 2.09
N ALA A 6 8.56 -12.79 2.63
CA ALA A 6 8.59 -11.91 3.79
C ALA A 6 7.87 -10.58 3.52
N PHE A 7 8.06 -9.99 2.33
CA PHE A 7 7.34 -8.79 1.94
C PHE A 7 5.84 -9.05 1.77
N ALA A 8 5.44 -10.16 1.14
CA ALA A 8 4.04 -10.52 1.01
C ALA A 8 3.35 -10.72 2.38
N ALA A 9 4.04 -11.38 3.32
CA ALA A 9 3.57 -11.52 4.70
C ALA A 9 3.45 -10.16 5.40
N LEU A 10 4.45 -9.28 5.23
CA LEU A 10 4.41 -7.91 5.74
C LEU A 10 3.22 -7.12 5.18
N LEU A 11 2.94 -7.22 3.88
CA LEU A 11 1.76 -6.58 3.28
C LEU A 11 0.46 -7.08 3.92
N GLY A 12 0.34 -8.38 4.14
CA GLY A 12 -0.80 -8.97 4.84
C GLY A 12 -0.95 -8.41 6.25
N VAL A 13 0.12 -8.38 7.03
CA VAL A 13 0.10 -7.87 8.41
C VAL A 13 -0.21 -6.38 8.46
N VAL A 14 0.50 -5.57 7.67
CA VAL A 14 0.38 -4.11 7.73
C VAL A 14 -0.94 -3.64 7.12
N CYS A 15 -1.30 -4.12 5.93
CA CYS A 15 -2.49 -3.62 5.23
C CYS A 15 -3.76 -4.28 5.78
N LEU A 16 -3.82 -5.62 5.79
CA LEU A 16 -5.04 -6.33 6.18
C LEU A 16 -5.18 -6.39 7.72
N GLY A 17 -4.09 -6.68 8.43
CA GLY A 17 -4.07 -6.62 9.89
C GLY A 17 -4.28 -5.19 10.41
N GLY A 18 -3.64 -4.20 9.79
CA GLY A 18 -3.86 -2.78 10.10
C GLY A 18 -5.30 -2.33 9.85
N ALA A 19 -5.89 -2.70 8.72
CA ALA A 19 -7.31 -2.44 8.45
C ALA A 19 -8.23 -3.10 9.49
N ALA A 20 -7.99 -4.37 9.82
CA ALA A 20 -8.76 -5.09 10.82
C ALA A 20 -8.66 -4.47 12.22
N LEU A 21 -7.55 -3.81 12.54
CA LEU A 21 -7.36 -3.04 13.78
C LEU A 21 -8.11 -1.70 13.71
N VAL A 22 -7.89 -0.91 12.65
CA VAL A 22 -8.52 0.41 12.48
C VAL A 22 -10.05 0.31 12.48
N VAL A 23 -10.61 -0.68 11.79
CA VAL A 23 -12.07 -0.91 11.75
C VAL A 23 -12.66 -1.25 13.11
N ARG A 24 -11.88 -1.88 14.00
CA ARG A 24 -12.31 -2.15 15.39
C ARG A 24 -12.25 -0.92 16.27
N LEU A 25 -11.29 -0.03 16.02
CA LEU A 25 -11.07 1.18 16.83
C LEU A 25 -11.95 2.35 16.40
N VAL A 26 -12.34 2.41 15.12
CA VAL A 26 -13.12 3.49 14.55
C VAL A 26 -14.51 2.96 14.14
N PRO A 27 -15.56 3.23 14.92
CA PRO A 27 -16.91 2.78 14.60
C PRO A 27 -17.46 3.51 13.36
N GLY A 28 -18.15 2.76 12.48
CA GLY A 28 -18.84 3.31 11.31
C GLY A 28 -18.66 2.44 10.06
N ALA A 29 -19.78 2.00 9.48
CA ALA A 29 -19.76 1.12 8.30
C ALA A 29 -19.10 1.78 7.06
N GLU A 30 -19.28 3.09 6.90
CA GLU A 30 -18.70 3.85 5.79
C GLU A 30 -17.18 3.98 5.91
N ALA A 31 -16.69 4.32 7.11
CA ALA A 31 -15.26 4.37 7.42
C ALA A 31 -14.62 2.99 7.24
N ALA A 32 -15.31 1.93 7.69
CA ALA A 32 -14.80 0.58 7.55
C ALA A 32 -14.63 0.15 6.09
N ARG A 33 -15.62 0.45 5.23
CA ARG A 33 -15.52 0.16 3.79
C ARG A 33 -14.35 0.91 3.14
N ALA A 34 -14.18 2.19 3.48
CA ALA A 34 -13.07 3.00 2.98
C ALA A 34 -11.70 2.43 3.39
N VAL A 35 -11.53 2.04 4.67
CA VAL A 35 -10.30 1.45 5.19
C VAL A 35 -9.97 0.12 4.49
N TRP A 36 -10.94 -0.77 4.34
CA TRP A 36 -10.73 -2.05 3.67
C TRP A 36 -10.39 -1.90 2.18
N MET A 37 -11.07 -1.00 1.47
CA MET A 37 -10.75 -0.70 0.07
C MET A 37 -9.32 -0.16 -0.06
N SER A 38 -8.92 0.76 0.82
CA SER A 38 -7.55 1.27 0.87
C SER A 38 -6.52 0.18 1.15
N ALA A 39 -6.82 -0.78 2.03
CA ALA A 39 -5.92 -1.89 2.34
C ALA A 39 -5.69 -2.81 1.14
N TRP A 40 -6.75 -3.18 0.41
CA TRP A 40 -6.63 -4.02 -0.77
C TRP A 40 -5.84 -3.35 -1.89
N ILE A 41 -6.11 -2.07 -2.13
CA ILE A 41 -5.35 -1.29 -3.10
C ILE A 41 -3.88 -1.18 -2.68
N ALA A 42 -3.61 -0.98 -1.39
CA ALA A 42 -2.25 -0.94 -0.87
C ALA A 42 -1.51 -2.25 -1.12
N VAL A 43 -2.13 -3.41 -0.88
CA VAL A 43 -1.54 -4.73 -1.16
C VAL A 43 -1.16 -4.87 -2.63
N VAL A 44 -2.07 -4.51 -3.55
CA VAL A 44 -1.83 -4.64 -4.99
C VAL A 44 -0.70 -3.71 -5.43
N VAL A 45 -0.81 -2.42 -5.10
CA VAL A 45 0.15 -1.41 -5.54
C VAL A 45 1.54 -1.67 -4.97
N GLN A 46 1.64 -2.03 -3.68
CA GLN A 46 2.92 -2.33 -3.07
C GLN A 46 3.50 -3.65 -3.55
N GLY A 47 2.67 -4.67 -3.78
CA GLY A 47 3.11 -5.93 -4.36
C GLY A 47 3.75 -5.72 -5.75
N VAL A 48 3.09 -4.93 -6.60
CA VAL A 48 3.59 -4.58 -7.94
C VAL A 48 4.86 -3.72 -7.83
N GLY A 49 4.84 -2.66 -7.02
CA GLY A 49 5.97 -1.76 -6.84
C GLY A 49 7.23 -2.47 -6.33
N PHE A 50 7.08 -3.30 -5.29
CA PHE A 50 8.19 -4.09 -4.75
C PHE A 50 8.65 -5.16 -5.74
N GLY A 51 7.74 -5.81 -6.47
CA GLY A 51 8.10 -6.78 -7.51
C GLY A 51 9.00 -6.14 -8.58
N PHE A 52 8.66 -4.93 -9.00
CA PHE A 52 9.47 -4.15 -9.95
C PHE A 52 10.84 -3.78 -9.34
N ALA A 53 10.86 -3.21 -8.13
CA ALA A 53 12.10 -2.86 -7.45
C ALA A 53 13.00 -4.07 -7.20
N TRP A 54 12.42 -5.21 -6.86
CA TRP A 54 13.12 -6.48 -6.66
C TRP A 54 13.79 -6.96 -7.95
N SER A 55 13.13 -6.80 -9.11
CA SER A 55 13.70 -7.18 -10.41
C SER A 55 14.93 -6.36 -10.77
N LEU A 56 14.98 -5.09 -10.35
CA LEU A 56 16.05 -4.13 -10.64
C LEU A 56 17.10 -3.99 -9.53
N ARG A 57 16.98 -4.75 -8.43
CA ARG A 57 17.74 -4.52 -7.19
C ARG A 57 19.26 -4.64 -7.31
N LYS A 58 19.78 -5.35 -8.31
CA LYS A 58 21.23 -5.60 -8.47
C LYS A 58 21.96 -4.42 -9.10
N ASP A 59 21.37 -3.86 -10.16
CA ASP A 59 22.06 -2.90 -11.03
C ASP A 59 21.44 -1.50 -10.95
N HIS A 60 20.13 -1.42 -10.63
CA HIS A 60 19.33 -0.21 -10.78
C HIS A 60 18.33 -0.04 -9.62
N VAL A 61 18.76 -0.28 -8.39
CA VAL A 61 17.88 -0.26 -7.20
C VAL A 61 17.16 1.08 -7.03
N MET A 62 17.81 2.21 -7.33
CA MET A 62 17.19 3.53 -7.22
C MET A 62 16.14 3.79 -8.29
N LEU A 63 16.32 3.27 -9.51
CA LEU A 63 15.28 3.35 -10.56
C LEU A 63 14.07 2.50 -10.19
N GLY A 64 14.30 1.28 -9.69
CA GLY A 64 13.22 0.40 -9.23
C GLY A 64 12.42 1.00 -8.07
N TRP A 65 13.11 1.56 -7.08
CA TRP A 65 12.48 2.23 -5.94
C TRP A 65 11.76 3.51 -6.36
N GLY A 66 12.37 4.34 -7.22
CA GLY A 66 11.76 5.56 -7.75
C GLY A 66 10.50 5.29 -8.58
N ALA A 67 10.51 4.24 -9.41
CA ALA A 67 9.33 3.79 -10.15
C ALA A 67 8.21 3.33 -9.20
N GLY A 68 8.55 2.60 -8.13
CA GLY A 68 7.60 2.24 -7.07
C GLY A 68 6.99 3.47 -6.41
N MET A 69 7.78 4.52 -6.18
CA MET A 69 7.28 5.77 -5.61
C MET A 69 6.30 6.50 -6.55
N MET A 70 6.63 6.56 -7.85
CA MET A 70 5.71 7.11 -8.86
C MET A 70 4.40 6.33 -8.91
N LEU A 71 4.47 4.99 -8.87
CA LEU A 71 3.28 4.13 -8.84
C LEU A 71 2.38 4.48 -7.64
N ARG A 72 2.94 4.71 -6.45
CA ARG A 72 2.18 5.11 -5.26
C ARG A 72 1.50 6.46 -5.42
N PHE A 73 2.21 7.47 -5.92
CA PHE A 73 1.63 8.80 -6.12
C PHE A 73 0.51 8.78 -7.15
N VAL A 74 0.73 8.10 -8.29
CA VAL A 74 -0.30 7.93 -9.31
C VAL A 74 -1.49 7.16 -8.76
N SER A 75 -1.25 6.07 -8.01
CA SER A 75 -2.32 5.30 -7.37
C SER A 75 -3.11 6.12 -6.36
N LEU A 76 -2.44 6.95 -5.56
CA LEU A 76 -3.10 7.85 -4.61
C LEU A 76 -3.97 8.89 -5.32
N ALA A 77 -3.47 9.48 -6.41
CA ALA A 77 -4.22 10.44 -7.22
C ALA A 77 -5.44 9.79 -7.88
N ILE A 78 -5.27 8.62 -8.51
CA ILE A 78 -6.38 7.86 -9.11
C ILE A 78 -7.39 7.46 -8.04
N TYR A 79 -6.92 7.00 -6.88
CA TYR A 79 -7.81 6.61 -5.79
C TYR A 79 -8.65 7.79 -5.30
N ALA A 80 -8.02 8.94 -5.06
CA ALA A 80 -8.69 10.16 -4.60
C ALA A 80 -9.71 10.70 -5.62
N LEU A 81 -9.33 10.77 -6.89
CA LEU A 81 -10.12 11.43 -7.93
C LEU A 81 -11.20 10.53 -8.54
N VAL A 82 -10.93 9.22 -8.63
CA VAL A 82 -11.78 8.27 -9.34
C VAL A 82 -12.45 7.30 -8.38
N VAL A 83 -11.67 6.51 -7.64
CA VAL A 83 -12.21 5.36 -6.88
C VAL A 83 -13.08 5.81 -5.71
N VAL A 84 -12.63 6.80 -4.94
CA VAL A 84 -13.39 7.32 -3.80
C VAL A 84 -14.74 7.87 -4.24
N ARG A 85 -14.78 8.60 -5.38
CA ARG A 85 -16.04 9.13 -5.94
C ARG A 85 -16.93 8.02 -6.51
N ALA A 86 -16.36 7.10 -7.29
CA ALA A 86 -17.10 6.02 -7.93
C ALA A 86 -17.75 5.06 -6.92
N LEU A 87 -17.10 4.84 -5.77
CA LEU A 87 -17.57 3.91 -4.73
C LEU A 87 -18.27 4.62 -3.55
N GLY A 88 -18.44 5.94 -3.62
CA GLY A 88 -19.03 6.74 -2.54
C GLY A 88 -18.34 6.50 -1.20
N LEU A 89 -17.01 6.52 -1.17
CA LEU A 89 -16.23 6.29 0.06
C LEU A 89 -16.04 7.59 0.82
N SER A 90 -15.97 7.49 2.14
CA SER A 90 -15.57 8.60 2.99
C SER A 90 -14.12 9.01 2.66
N ILE A 91 -13.92 10.24 2.19
CA ILE A 91 -12.63 10.75 1.69
C ILE A 91 -11.53 10.64 2.75
N ALA A 92 -11.78 11.12 3.97
CA ALA A 92 -10.74 11.20 4.99
C ALA A 92 -10.25 9.81 5.43
N PRO A 93 -11.11 8.84 5.81
CA PRO A 93 -10.70 7.47 6.10
C PRO A 93 -10.02 6.79 4.91
N ALA A 94 -10.50 7.01 3.69
CA ALA A 94 -9.95 6.39 2.49
C ALA A 94 -8.49 6.83 2.26
N LEU A 95 -8.26 8.14 2.16
CA LEU A 95 -6.93 8.69 1.84
C LEU A 95 -5.93 8.50 2.97
N LEU A 96 -6.36 8.70 4.22
CA LEU A 96 -5.48 8.53 5.38
C LEU A 96 -5.03 7.08 5.51
N SER A 97 -5.94 6.13 5.31
CA SER A 97 -5.60 4.70 5.36
C SER A 97 -4.66 4.31 4.22
N LEU A 98 -4.95 4.74 2.97
CA LEU A 98 -4.12 4.37 1.83
C LEU A 98 -2.71 4.96 1.95
N ALA A 99 -2.61 6.25 2.28
CA ALA A 99 -1.33 6.92 2.49
C ALA A 99 -0.56 6.30 3.66
N GLY A 100 -1.25 5.99 4.77
CA GLY A 100 -0.65 5.32 5.92
C GLY A 100 -0.10 3.94 5.58
N PHE A 101 -0.88 3.11 4.89
CA PHE A 101 -0.42 1.78 4.45
C PHE A 101 0.77 1.88 3.50
N PHE A 102 0.72 2.78 2.51
CA PHE A 102 1.86 3.03 1.62
C PHE A 102 3.10 3.44 2.39
N PHE A 103 2.98 4.41 3.30
CA PHE A 103 4.10 4.90 4.07
C PHE A 103 4.75 3.78 4.89
N VAL A 104 3.96 3.08 5.72
CA VAL A 104 4.46 2.03 6.61
C VAL A 104 5.14 0.92 5.82
N THR A 105 4.52 0.43 4.75
CA THR A 105 5.10 -0.65 3.93
C THR A 105 6.38 -0.21 3.21
N THR A 106 6.46 1.04 2.76
CA THR A 106 7.65 1.60 2.10
C THR A 106 8.86 1.68 3.05
N LEU A 107 8.65 1.89 4.35
CA LEU A 107 9.74 1.91 5.33
C LEU A 107 10.52 0.59 5.40
N PHE A 108 9.86 -0.53 5.11
CA PHE A 108 10.49 -1.85 5.13
C PHE A 108 11.16 -2.24 3.81
N GLU A 109 10.86 -1.55 2.71
CA GLU A 109 11.39 -1.89 1.39
C GLU A 109 12.92 -1.81 1.31
N PRO A 110 13.59 -0.75 1.79
CA PRO A 110 15.06 -0.68 1.74
C PRO A 110 15.73 -1.84 2.48
N ILE A 111 15.14 -2.30 3.60
CA ILE A 111 15.66 -3.41 4.39
C ILE A 111 15.60 -4.72 3.59
N LEU A 112 14.53 -4.92 2.84
CA LEU A 112 14.29 -6.13 2.05
C LEU A 112 14.95 -6.10 0.66
N LEU A 113 15.25 -4.91 0.13
CA LEU A 113 15.89 -4.72 -1.17
C LEU A 113 17.43 -4.76 -1.11
N LYS A 114 18.05 -4.67 0.07
CA LYS A 114 19.51 -4.86 0.24
C LYS A 114 19.95 -6.16 -0.46
N PRO A 115 21.08 -6.17 -1.20
CA PRO A 115 21.63 -7.38 -1.82
C PRO A 115 21.75 -8.54 -0.83
#